data_AF-A0A1Y0MKM8-F1
#
_entry.id   AF-A0A1Y0MKM8-F1
#
_cell.length_a   1.000
_cell.length_b   1.000
_cell.length_c   1.000
_cell.angle_alpha   90.00
_cell.angle_beta   90.00
_cell.angle_gamma   90.00
#
_symmetry.space_group_name_H-M   'P 1'
#
loop_
_entity.id
_entity.type
_entity.pdbx_description
1 polymer ?
#
loop_
_entity_poly.entity_id
_entity_poly.type
_entity_poly.pdbx_seq_one_letter_code
_entity_poly.pdbx_strand_id
1 'polypeptide(L)'
;MNLHEYQGKELLSSFGVRIQRGIVAQTADEAVDAAKKLTEETGTGWHVIKAQVHAGGRGKGGGVKLAKNLDEVKSIAGDIIGMDLVTPQTSAEGKRVHQVLVAEDVYYPGDNEPEEYYMSVLLNRGTGKNMIMYSTEGGMDIETVAEETPHLIFTEEIDPALGLLGFQARRVAFNLGLSGTAFKEMTKFVSALYTAYVKSDAALFEINPVLKTSDDKIMAVDSKVTLDGNALFRHKDLAALRDKREENPVEVEAGEHGLNYVDLDGNVGCMVNGAGLAMATMDLIKQAGGEPANFLDVGGTADAARVEIAFELILRDPAVKAILINIFGGIVRCDRVAQGVIDAYKNMGNINVPIIVRLQGTNADIAKKLIDDSGLDVMSATEFQEAADKVQKVLG
;
A
#
# COMPACT_ATOMS: atom_id res chain seq x y z
N MET A 1 -0.10 4.44 -4.72
CA MET A 1 -1.46 3.91 -4.98
C MET A 1 -1.33 2.50 -5.51
N ASN A 2 -1.99 1.52 -4.89
CA ASN A 2 -1.92 0.12 -5.34
C ASN A 2 -2.98 -0.14 -6.41
N LEU A 3 -2.69 -1.11 -7.28
CA LEU A 3 -3.64 -1.67 -8.24
C LEU A 3 -4.00 -3.11 -7.85
N HIS A 4 -5.21 -3.53 -8.20
CA HIS A 4 -5.59 -4.95 -8.17
C HIS A 4 -4.77 -5.75 -9.20
N GLU A 5 -4.66 -7.06 -9.01
CA GLU A 5 -3.91 -7.94 -9.93
C GLU A 5 -4.40 -7.79 -11.39
N TYR A 6 -5.72 -7.77 -11.60
CA TYR A 6 -6.27 -7.64 -12.96
C TYR A 6 -5.88 -6.31 -13.62
N GLN A 7 -5.91 -5.21 -12.88
CA GLN A 7 -5.53 -3.87 -13.37
C GLN A 7 -4.04 -3.81 -13.68
N GLY A 8 -3.21 -4.39 -12.81
CA GLY A 8 -1.76 -4.51 -13.03
C GLY A 8 -1.45 -5.33 -14.29
N LYS A 9 -2.15 -6.44 -14.49
CA LYS A 9 -2.05 -7.26 -15.70
C LYS A 9 -2.51 -6.53 -16.96
N GLU A 10 -3.63 -5.84 -16.94
CA GLU A 10 -4.11 -5.04 -18.08
C GLU A 10 -3.10 -3.94 -18.44
N LEU A 11 -2.55 -3.26 -17.43
CA LEU A 11 -1.49 -2.26 -17.63
C LEU A 11 -0.26 -2.89 -18.28
N LEU A 12 0.24 -4.02 -17.77
CA LEU A 12 1.35 -4.77 -18.36
C LEU A 12 1.07 -5.18 -19.81
N SER A 13 -0.13 -5.71 -20.07
CA SER A 13 -0.55 -6.15 -21.40
C SER A 13 -0.56 -5.01 -22.41
N SER A 14 -0.97 -3.80 -21.99
CA SER A 14 -0.95 -2.61 -22.84
C SER A 14 0.47 -2.23 -23.33
N PHE A 15 1.51 -2.62 -22.61
CA PHE A 15 2.92 -2.45 -22.99
C PHE A 15 3.53 -3.68 -23.70
N GLY A 16 2.72 -4.70 -24.01
CA GLY A 16 3.17 -5.90 -24.72
C GLY A 16 3.75 -6.99 -23.84
N VAL A 17 3.59 -6.89 -22.51
CA VAL A 17 3.90 -8.00 -21.61
C VAL A 17 2.83 -9.07 -21.77
N ARG A 18 3.24 -10.32 -22.00
CA ARG A 18 2.29 -11.44 -21.98
C ARG A 18 1.84 -11.70 -20.54
N ILE A 19 0.54 -11.86 -20.35
CA ILE A 19 -0.08 -12.12 -19.06
C ILE A 19 -0.87 -13.43 -19.11
N GLN A 20 -1.07 -14.07 -17.96
CA GLN A 20 -2.15 -15.04 -17.79
C GLN A 20 -3.48 -14.31 -17.94
N ARG A 21 -4.27 -14.69 -18.95
CA ARG A 21 -5.57 -14.05 -19.20
C ARG A 21 -6.54 -14.34 -18.07
N GLY A 22 -7.40 -13.38 -17.79
CA GLY A 22 -8.49 -13.55 -16.85
C GLY A 22 -9.54 -12.47 -17.00
N ILE A 23 -10.70 -12.74 -16.40
CA ILE A 23 -11.89 -11.88 -16.44
C ILE A 23 -12.38 -11.71 -15.01
N VAL A 24 -12.68 -10.46 -14.63
CA VAL A 24 -13.19 -10.14 -13.29
C VAL A 24 -14.68 -10.49 -13.21
N ALA A 25 -15.08 -11.01 -12.05
CA ALA A 25 -16.46 -11.29 -11.70
C ALA A 25 -16.77 -10.82 -10.28
N GLN A 26 -17.96 -10.24 -10.10
CA GLN A 26 -18.48 -9.76 -8.81
C GLN A 26 -19.54 -10.70 -8.21
N THR A 27 -19.99 -11.69 -8.99
CA THR A 27 -20.92 -12.73 -8.53
C THR A 27 -20.47 -14.11 -9.00
N ALA A 28 -20.96 -15.16 -8.35
CA ALA A 28 -20.66 -16.53 -8.74
C ALA A 28 -21.17 -16.86 -10.16
N ASP A 29 -22.30 -16.28 -10.58
CA ASP A 29 -22.84 -16.47 -11.93
C ASP A 29 -21.99 -15.74 -12.98
N GLU A 30 -21.55 -14.50 -12.69
CA GLU A 30 -20.58 -13.81 -13.55
C GLU A 30 -19.26 -14.58 -13.66
N ALA A 31 -18.82 -15.24 -12.60
CA ALA A 31 -17.60 -16.04 -12.62
C ALA A 31 -17.73 -17.25 -13.56
N VAL A 32 -18.90 -17.88 -13.59
CA VAL A 32 -19.20 -18.97 -14.54
C VAL A 32 -19.20 -18.46 -15.98
N ASP A 33 -19.80 -17.31 -16.24
CA ASP A 33 -19.83 -16.74 -17.59
C ASP A 33 -18.45 -16.26 -18.06
N ALA A 34 -17.64 -15.71 -17.16
CA ALA A 34 -16.23 -15.44 -17.36
C ALA A 34 -15.44 -16.71 -17.72
N ALA A 35 -15.65 -17.81 -16.97
CA ALA A 35 -15.00 -19.08 -17.22
C ALA A 35 -15.36 -19.67 -18.60
N LYS A 36 -16.65 -19.66 -18.97
CA LYS A 36 -17.10 -20.10 -20.30
C LYS A 36 -16.42 -19.31 -21.42
N LYS A 37 -16.41 -17.98 -21.31
CA LYS A 37 -15.78 -17.10 -22.30
C LYS A 37 -14.28 -17.40 -22.43
N LEU A 38 -13.57 -17.58 -21.32
CA LEU A 38 -12.17 -17.99 -21.35
C LEU A 38 -12.00 -19.35 -22.01
N THR A 39 -12.82 -20.36 -21.66
CA THR A 39 -12.75 -21.67 -22.31
C THR A 39 -12.95 -21.58 -23.83
N GLU A 40 -13.86 -20.74 -24.31
CA GLU A 40 -14.06 -20.49 -25.75
C GLU A 40 -12.87 -19.80 -26.42
N GLU A 41 -12.28 -18.80 -25.76
CA GLU A 41 -11.17 -18.00 -26.32
C GLU A 41 -9.80 -18.69 -26.23
N THR A 42 -9.62 -19.56 -25.23
CA THR A 42 -8.30 -20.09 -24.86
C THR A 42 -8.21 -21.61 -24.98
N GLY A 43 -9.35 -22.31 -24.97
CA GLY A 43 -9.41 -23.76 -24.87
C GLY A 43 -9.11 -24.29 -23.47
N THR A 44 -8.99 -23.43 -22.46
CA THR A 44 -8.69 -23.86 -21.09
C THR A 44 -9.85 -24.65 -20.49
N GLY A 45 -9.55 -25.80 -19.88
CA GLY A 45 -10.53 -26.65 -19.19
C GLY A 45 -10.62 -26.39 -17.70
N TRP A 46 -9.54 -25.88 -17.09
CA TRP A 46 -9.45 -25.55 -15.67
C TRP A 46 -9.27 -24.04 -15.51
N HIS A 47 -9.76 -23.49 -14.41
CA HIS A 47 -9.73 -22.07 -14.13
C HIS A 47 -9.12 -21.82 -12.76
N VAL A 48 -8.36 -20.74 -12.62
CA VAL A 48 -7.83 -20.29 -11.33
C VAL A 48 -8.68 -19.12 -10.85
N ILE A 49 -9.31 -19.27 -9.69
CA ILE A 49 -10.12 -18.21 -9.06
C ILE A 49 -9.25 -17.48 -8.05
N LYS A 50 -9.07 -16.18 -8.24
CA LYS A 50 -8.19 -15.35 -7.41
C LYS A 50 -8.92 -14.15 -6.82
N ALA A 51 -8.99 -14.08 -5.49
CA ALA A 51 -9.47 -12.92 -4.76
C ALA A 51 -8.70 -11.66 -5.19
N GLN A 52 -9.43 -10.57 -5.46
CA GLN A 52 -8.85 -9.28 -5.78
C GLN A 52 -8.88 -8.40 -4.54
N VAL A 53 -7.73 -8.31 -3.86
CA VAL A 53 -7.45 -7.45 -2.71
C VAL A 53 -6.03 -6.91 -2.84
N HIS A 54 -5.73 -5.75 -2.25
CA HIS A 54 -4.40 -5.11 -2.27
C HIS A 54 -3.45 -5.71 -1.21
N ALA A 55 -3.35 -7.05 -1.17
CA ALA A 55 -2.47 -7.78 -0.25
C ALA A 55 -1.83 -9.00 -0.94
N GLY A 56 -0.57 -9.28 -0.62
CA GLY A 56 0.13 -10.49 -1.02
C GLY A 56 -0.29 -11.71 -0.19
N GLY A 57 0.22 -12.89 -0.55
CA GLY A 57 -0.01 -14.13 0.22
C GLY A 57 -1.44 -14.70 0.15
N ARG A 58 -2.24 -14.27 -0.84
CA ARG A 58 -3.65 -14.66 -1.02
C ARG A 58 -3.87 -16.18 -1.06
N GLY A 59 -2.93 -16.92 -1.65
CA GLY A 59 -2.99 -18.39 -1.68
C GLY A 59 -2.96 -19.02 -0.28
N LYS A 60 -2.12 -18.51 0.63
CA LYS A 60 -2.04 -18.97 2.03
C LYS A 60 -3.33 -18.66 2.80
N GLY A 61 -4.04 -17.59 2.43
CA GLY A 61 -5.34 -17.22 2.99
C GLY A 61 -6.55 -17.93 2.36
N GLY A 62 -6.34 -18.83 1.39
CA GLY A 62 -7.42 -19.51 0.68
C GLY A 62 -8.11 -18.68 -0.40
N GLY A 63 -7.57 -17.50 -0.73
CA GLY A 63 -8.07 -16.60 -1.77
C GLY A 63 -7.61 -16.96 -3.19
N VAL A 64 -6.85 -18.04 -3.38
CA VAL A 64 -6.47 -18.56 -4.70
C VAL A 64 -6.78 -20.05 -4.75
N LYS A 65 -7.65 -20.48 -5.67
CA LYS A 65 -8.07 -21.87 -5.80
C LYS A 65 -8.21 -22.28 -7.28
N LEU A 66 -7.92 -23.56 -7.55
CA LEU A 66 -8.10 -24.17 -8.87
C LEU A 66 -9.50 -24.80 -8.95
N ALA A 67 -10.23 -24.49 -10.01
CA ALA A 67 -11.53 -25.04 -10.35
C ALA A 67 -11.40 -25.90 -11.61
N LYS A 68 -11.84 -27.16 -11.55
CA LYS A 68 -11.67 -28.13 -12.64
C LYS A 68 -12.84 -28.18 -13.63
N ASN A 69 -13.92 -27.47 -13.33
CA ASN A 69 -15.15 -27.41 -14.12
C ASN A 69 -15.98 -26.18 -13.68
N LEU A 70 -17.04 -25.87 -14.44
CA LEU A 70 -17.89 -24.69 -14.20
C LEU A 70 -18.67 -24.74 -12.87
N ASP A 71 -19.02 -25.93 -12.37
CA ASP A 71 -19.71 -26.07 -11.08
C ASP A 71 -18.75 -25.71 -9.93
N GLU A 72 -17.49 -26.15 -10.01
CA GLU A 72 -16.43 -25.75 -9.09
C GLU A 72 -16.14 -24.26 -9.18
N VAL A 73 -16.13 -23.66 -10.38
CA VAL A 73 -16.00 -22.19 -10.54
C VAL A 73 -17.08 -21.48 -9.75
N LYS A 74 -18.35 -21.89 -9.91
CA LYS A 74 -19.49 -21.29 -9.21
C LYS A 74 -19.34 -21.40 -7.69
N SER A 75 -19.02 -22.59 -7.18
CA SER A 75 -18.86 -22.84 -5.75
C SER A 75 -17.71 -22.03 -5.17
N ILE A 76 -16.52 -22.11 -5.78
CA ILE A 76 -15.30 -21.46 -5.29
C ILE A 76 -15.45 -19.94 -5.32
N ALA A 77 -15.99 -19.38 -6.41
CA ALA A 77 -16.23 -17.94 -6.50
C ALA A 77 -17.26 -17.47 -5.46
N GLY A 78 -18.33 -18.26 -5.23
CA GLY A 78 -19.32 -17.97 -4.19
C GLY A 78 -18.76 -18.01 -2.78
N ASP A 79 -17.79 -18.88 -2.51
CA ASP A 79 -17.12 -18.96 -1.20
C ASP A 79 -16.12 -17.80 -0.98
N ILE A 80 -15.45 -17.36 -2.05
CA ILE A 80 -14.43 -16.29 -1.99
C ILE A 80 -15.09 -14.91 -1.97
N ILE A 81 -16.09 -14.65 -2.82
CA ILE A 81 -16.75 -13.35 -2.87
C ILE A 81 -17.50 -13.12 -1.57
N GLY A 82 -17.18 -12.03 -0.89
CA GLY A 82 -17.75 -11.68 0.40
C GLY A 82 -17.01 -12.28 1.59
N MET A 83 -15.94 -13.06 1.43
CA MET A 83 -15.11 -13.45 2.57
C MET A 83 -14.23 -12.29 3.06
N ASP A 84 -13.85 -12.28 4.32
CA ASP A 84 -12.75 -11.44 4.83
C ASP A 84 -11.45 -12.23 4.72
N LEU A 85 -10.63 -11.88 3.73
CA LEU A 85 -9.40 -12.61 3.42
C LEU A 85 -8.27 -12.13 4.33
N VAL A 86 -7.85 -13.02 5.23
CA VAL A 86 -6.67 -12.82 6.07
C VAL A 86 -5.45 -13.39 5.37
N THR A 87 -4.41 -12.57 5.21
CA THR A 87 -3.10 -12.99 4.67
C THR A 87 -1.98 -12.53 5.60
N PRO A 88 -0.72 -12.98 5.39
CA PRO A 88 0.42 -12.44 6.13
C PRO A 88 0.63 -10.92 5.98
N GLN A 89 -0.04 -10.28 5.01
CA GLN A 89 0.07 -8.84 4.72
C GLN A 89 -1.21 -8.05 5.05
N THR A 90 -2.22 -8.66 5.70
CA THR A 90 -3.43 -7.94 6.17
C THR A 90 -3.42 -7.84 7.70
N SER A 91 -4.31 -7.00 8.24
CA SER A 91 -4.65 -7.06 9.67
C SER A 91 -5.33 -8.38 10.03
N ALA A 92 -5.54 -8.61 11.34
CA ALA A 92 -6.26 -9.77 11.84
C ALA A 92 -7.72 -9.86 11.36
N GLU A 93 -8.33 -8.71 11.03
CA GLU A 93 -9.68 -8.63 10.47
C GLU A 93 -9.74 -9.04 8.99
N GLY A 94 -8.60 -9.02 8.30
CA GLY A 94 -8.52 -9.32 6.87
C GLY A 94 -9.02 -8.19 5.97
N LYS A 95 -9.24 -8.51 4.70
CA LYS A 95 -9.80 -7.59 3.70
C LYS A 95 -11.01 -8.24 3.03
N ARG A 96 -12.13 -7.53 3.01
CA ARG A 96 -13.37 -8.00 2.36
C ARG A 96 -13.14 -8.16 0.86
N VAL A 97 -13.35 -9.36 0.36
CA VAL A 97 -13.23 -9.65 -1.08
C VAL A 97 -14.51 -9.24 -1.78
N HIS A 98 -14.42 -8.25 -2.68
CA HIS A 98 -15.58 -7.77 -3.46
C HIS A 98 -15.70 -8.39 -4.85
N GLN A 99 -14.60 -8.94 -5.36
CA GLN A 99 -14.52 -9.47 -6.72
C GLN A 99 -13.40 -10.50 -6.82
N VAL A 100 -13.53 -11.39 -7.80
CA VAL A 100 -12.51 -12.40 -8.14
C VAL A 100 -12.07 -12.23 -9.57
N LEU A 101 -10.82 -12.57 -9.85
CA LEU A 101 -10.29 -12.79 -11.18
C LEU A 101 -10.42 -14.27 -11.50
N VAL A 102 -11.22 -14.60 -12.51
CA VAL A 102 -11.27 -15.94 -13.11
C VAL A 102 -10.20 -15.98 -14.19
N ALA A 103 -9.16 -16.78 -13.99
CA ALA A 103 -8.01 -16.84 -14.89
C ALA A 103 -7.91 -18.20 -15.59
N GLU A 104 -7.30 -18.22 -16.77
CA GLU A 104 -7.00 -19.46 -17.50
C GLU A 104 -5.93 -20.29 -16.79
N ASP A 105 -6.00 -21.62 -16.88
CA ASP A 105 -4.87 -22.47 -16.51
C ASP A 105 -3.75 -22.38 -17.56
N VAL A 106 -2.52 -22.12 -17.09
CA VAL A 106 -1.30 -21.96 -17.90
C VAL A 106 -0.22 -23.00 -17.55
N TYR A 107 -0.50 -23.92 -16.62
CA TYR A 107 0.39 -25.00 -16.22
C TYR A 107 0.08 -26.29 -16.99
N TYR A 108 -0.18 -26.16 -18.29
CA TYR A 108 -0.49 -27.27 -19.15
C TYR A 108 0.78 -28.10 -19.47
N PRO A 109 0.64 -29.43 -19.62
CA PRO A 109 1.75 -30.30 -19.99
C PRO A 109 2.24 -29.98 -21.41
N GLY A 110 3.53 -30.21 -21.68
CA GLY A 110 4.13 -30.00 -22.99
C GLY A 110 5.55 -30.57 -23.05
N ASP A 111 6.36 -30.04 -23.96
CA ASP A 111 7.71 -30.58 -24.23
C ASP A 111 8.71 -30.32 -23.09
N ASN A 112 8.45 -29.30 -22.26
CA ASN A 112 9.29 -28.92 -21.13
C ASN A 112 8.47 -28.83 -19.84
N GLU A 113 9.13 -29.00 -18.69
CA GLU A 113 8.53 -28.66 -17.40
C GLU A 113 8.35 -27.13 -17.30
N PRO A 114 7.19 -26.65 -16.81
CA PRO A 114 7.02 -25.25 -16.47
C PRO A 114 7.98 -24.82 -15.35
N GLU A 115 8.50 -23.60 -15.45
CA GLU A 115 9.42 -23.02 -14.47
C GLU A 115 8.92 -21.65 -14.02
N GLU A 116 9.03 -21.37 -12.72
CA GLU A 116 8.60 -20.11 -12.12
C GLU A 116 9.81 -19.27 -11.74
N TYR A 117 9.76 -17.99 -12.06
CA TYR A 117 10.79 -17.01 -11.70
C TYR A 117 10.18 -15.85 -10.93
N TYR A 118 11.01 -15.15 -10.17
CA TYR A 118 10.67 -13.87 -9.57
C TYR A 118 11.24 -12.72 -10.39
N MET A 119 10.48 -11.65 -10.61
CA MET A 119 11.00 -10.41 -11.18
C MET A 119 10.31 -9.17 -10.63
N SER A 120 11.10 -8.16 -10.27
CA SER A 120 10.63 -6.90 -9.75
C SER A 120 11.39 -5.72 -10.36
N VAL A 121 10.71 -4.58 -10.53
CA VAL A 121 11.29 -3.31 -10.94
C VAL A 121 10.92 -2.26 -9.89
N LEU A 122 11.93 -1.61 -9.32
CA LEU A 122 11.79 -0.63 -8.24
C LEU A 122 12.95 0.37 -8.23
N LEU A 123 12.81 1.45 -7.46
CA LEU A 123 13.88 2.42 -7.24
C LEU A 123 14.83 1.94 -6.13
N ASN A 124 16.10 1.71 -6.47
CA ASN A 124 17.15 1.56 -5.47
C ASN A 124 17.46 2.93 -4.86
N ARG A 125 16.96 3.17 -3.64
CA ARG A 125 17.19 4.44 -2.92
C ARG A 125 18.65 4.69 -2.57
N GLY A 126 19.47 3.64 -2.45
CA GLY A 126 20.90 3.77 -2.13
C GLY A 126 21.71 4.35 -3.28
N THR A 127 21.38 3.98 -4.52
CA THR A 127 22.07 4.48 -5.73
C THR A 127 21.28 5.55 -6.48
N GLY A 128 20.00 5.75 -6.15
CA GLY A 128 19.11 6.68 -6.83
C GLY A 128 18.75 6.23 -8.25
N LYS A 129 18.86 4.92 -8.54
CA LYS A 129 18.61 4.35 -9.87
C LYS A 129 17.50 3.31 -9.82
N ASN A 130 16.77 3.19 -10.93
CA ASN A 130 15.86 2.07 -11.11
C ASN A 130 16.68 0.77 -11.19
N MET A 131 16.15 -0.28 -10.58
CA MET A 131 16.76 -1.60 -10.49
C MET A 131 15.75 -2.65 -10.93
N ILE A 132 16.21 -3.63 -11.69
CA ILE A 132 15.48 -4.89 -11.91
C ILE A 132 16.08 -5.93 -10.98
N MET A 133 15.27 -6.47 -10.08
CA MET A 133 15.62 -7.57 -9.18
C MET A 133 14.96 -8.85 -9.68
N TYR A 134 15.69 -9.97 -9.73
CA TYR A 134 15.16 -11.22 -10.28
C TYR A 134 15.83 -12.44 -9.66
N SER A 135 15.11 -13.57 -9.65
CA SER A 135 15.58 -14.83 -9.04
C SER A 135 14.97 -16.04 -9.73
N THR A 136 15.66 -17.19 -9.61
CA THR A 136 15.13 -18.51 -9.97
C THR A 136 14.05 -19.00 -9.02
N GLU A 137 13.96 -18.41 -7.82
CA GLU A 137 13.01 -18.82 -6.79
C GLU A 137 11.65 -18.12 -6.97
N GLY A 138 10.98 -18.40 -8.09
CA GLY A 138 9.60 -17.96 -8.32
C GLY A 138 8.59 -18.71 -7.44
N GLY A 139 7.42 -18.10 -7.21
CA GLY A 139 6.35 -18.67 -6.38
C GLY A 139 6.62 -18.63 -4.87
N MET A 140 7.80 -18.14 -4.47
CA MET A 140 8.22 -17.98 -3.09
C MET A 140 8.19 -16.53 -2.63
N ASP A 141 8.19 -16.33 -1.32
CA ASP A 141 8.33 -15.02 -0.68
C ASP A 141 9.77 -14.51 -0.87
N ILE A 142 9.95 -13.38 -1.54
CA ILE A 142 11.29 -12.93 -1.95
C ILE A 142 12.13 -12.49 -0.76
N GLU A 143 11.49 -12.01 0.31
CA GLU A 143 12.10 -11.66 1.58
C GLU A 143 12.76 -12.89 2.22
N THR A 144 12.10 -14.04 2.17
CA THR A 144 12.67 -15.32 2.64
C THR A 144 13.90 -15.71 1.81
N VAL A 145 13.83 -15.57 0.47
CA VAL A 145 14.98 -15.82 -0.41
C VAL A 145 16.14 -14.86 -0.10
N ALA A 146 15.85 -13.60 0.21
CA ALA A 146 16.85 -12.59 0.54
C ALA A 146 17.55 -12.88 1.88
N GLU A 147 16.84 -13.46 2.84
CA GLU A 147 17.40 -13.84 4.14
C GLU A 147 18.19 -15.17 4.07
N GLU A 148 17.60 -16.21 3.48
CA GLU A 148 18.16 -17.57 3.51
C GLU A 148 19.15 -17.85 2.37
N THR A 149 18.85 -17.35 1.17
CA THR A 149 19.63 -17.62 -0.06
C THR A 149 19.89 -16.37 -0.89
N PRO A 150 20.50 -15.30 -0.32
CA PRO A 150 20.68 -14.00 -1.00
C PRO A 150 21.46 -14.09 -2.32
N HIS A 151 22.30 -15.12 -2.47
CA HIS A 151 23.08 -15.36 -3.69
C HIS A 151 22.24 -15.78 -4.91
N LEU A 152 20.97 -16.15 -4.71
CA LEU A 152 20.00 -16.43 -5.77
C LEU A 152 19.25 -15.17 -6.23
N ILE A 153 19.48 -14.02 -5.61
CA ILE A 153 18.91 -12.74 -6.01
C ILE A 153 19.92 -11.97 -6.83
N PHE A 154 19.54 -11.69 -8.07
CA PHE A 154 20.32 -10.91 -8.99
C PHE A 154 19.70 -9.54 -9.19
N THR A 155 20.54 -8.55 -9.53
CA THR A 155 20.09 -7.18 -9.77
C THR A 155 20.73 -6.61 -11.03
N GLU A 156 19.98 -5.77 -11.74
CA GLU A 156 20.46 -4.94 -12.86
C GLU A 156 20.07 -3.49 -12.58
N GLU A 157 21.07 -2.63 -12.34
CA GLU A 157 20.83 -1.19 -12.22
C GLU A 157 20.76 -0.52 -13.59
N ILE A 158 19.86 0.43 -13.72
CA ILE A 158 19.59 1.09 -15.00
C ILE A 158 20.00 2.55 -14.91
N ASP A 159 20.86 2.95 -15.84
CA ASP A 159 21.26 4.34 -15.98
C ASP A 159 20.07 5.18 -16.48
N PRO A 160 19.68 6.25 -15.78
CA PRO A 160 18.52 7.06 -16.17
C PRO A 160 18.64 7.72 -17.55
N ALA A 161 19.86 8.02 -18.01
CA ALA A 161 20.09 8.66 -19.30
C ALA A 161 20.05 7.67 -20.47
N LEU A 162 20.47 6.42 -20.24
CA LEU A 162 20.52 5.38 -21.27
C LEU A 162 19.25 4.54 -21.32
N GLY A 163 18.54 4.42 -20.19
CA GLY A 163 17.46 3.45 -20.02
C GLY A 163 17.96 2.00 -20.03
N LEU A 164 17.03 1.05 -20.06
CA LEU A 164 17.37 -0.37 -20.10
C LEU A 164 18.04 -0.72 -21.43
N LEU A 165 19.27 -1.23 -21.38
CA LEU A 165 20.00 -1.65 -22.56
C LEU A 165 19.79 -3.13 -22.86
N GLY A 166 19.79 -3.49 -24.14
CA GLY A 166 19.49 -4.86 -24.57
C GLY A 166 20.43 -5.93 -24.00
N PHE A 167 21.67 -5.58 -23.61
CA PHE A 167 22.56 -6.55 -22.96
C PHE A 167 22.11 -6.88 -21.52
N GLN A 168 21.45 -5.95 -20.83
CA GLN A 168 20.96 -6.18 -19.46
C GLN A 168 19.79 -7.16 -19.50
N ALA A 169 18.83 -6.95 -20.41
CA ALA A 169 17.74 -7.90 -20.62
C ALA A 169 18.24 -9.31 -20.99
N ARG A 170 19.30 -9.41 -21.80
CA ARG A 170 19.97 -10.69 -22.11
C ARG A 170 20.65 -11.31 -20.90
N ARG A 171 21.24 -10.50 -20.02
CA ARG A 171 21.89 -10.98 -18.79
C ARG A 171 20.86 -11.55 -17.81
N VAL A 172 19.71 -10.88 -17.66
CA VAL A 172 18.57 -11.40 -16.89
C VAL A 172 18.19 -12.79 -17.38
N ALA A 173 17.91 -12.94 -18.69
CA ALA A 173 17.53 -14.23 -19.26
C ALA A 173 18.62 -15.30 -19.09
N PHE A 174 19.89 -14.94 -19.26
CA PHE A 174 21.02 -15.86 -19.08
C PHE A 174 21.16 -16.35 -17.63
N ASN A 175 21.06 -15.43 -16.67
CA ASN A 175 21.18 -15.73 -15.24
C ASN A 175 20.00 -16.57 -14.72
N LEU A 176 18.83 -16.48 -15.35
CA LEU A 176 17.68 -17.37 -15.10
C LEU A 176 17.82 -18.73 -15.79
N GLY A 177 18.95 -19.03 -16.43
CA GLY A 177 19.21 -20.32 -17.08
C GLY A 177 18.46 -20.53 -18.40
N LEU A 178 17.85 -19.48 -18.97
CA LEU A 178 17.03 -19.61 -20.16
C LEU A 178 17.86 -19.73 -21.44
N SER A 179 17.34 -20.49 -22.40
CA SER A 179 17.94 -20.65 -23.73
C SER A 179 16.86 -20.64 -24.83
N GLY A 180 17.27 -20.70 -26.10
CA GLY A 180 16.36 -20.88 -27.23
C GLY A 180 15.24 -19.83 -27.34
N THR A 181 14.00 -20.30 -27.41
CA THR A 181 12.80 -19.46 -27.51
C THR A 181 12.53 -18.73 -26.21
N ALA A 182 12.61 -19.42 -25.07
CA ALA A 182 12.37 -18.83 -23.75
C ALA A 182 13.32 -17.66 -23.46
N PHE A 183 14.59 -17.78 -23.85
CA PHE A 183 15.55 -16.67 -23.75
C PHE A 183 15.11 -15.43 -24.52
N LYS A 184 14.69 -15.60 -25.78
CA LYS A 184 14.22 -14.49 -26.62
C LYS A 184 12.94 -13.86 -26.04
N GLU A 185 12.00 -14.67 -25.59
CA GLU A 185 10.76 -14.20 -24.97
C GLU A 185 11.03 -13.47 -23.66
N MET A 186 11.95 -13.95 -22.81
CA MET A 186 12.33 -13.27 -21.58
C MET A 186 12.97 -11.90 -21.86
N THR A 187 13.84 -11.78 -22.87
CA THR A 187 14.43 -10.47 -23.21
C THR A 187 13.39 -9.43 -23.63
N LYS A 188 12.31 -9.86 -24.30
CA LYS A 188 11.18 -9.00 -24.65
C LYS A 188 10.35 -8.67 -23.41
N PHE A 189 10.08 -9.67 -22.58
CA PHE A 189 9.35 -9.52 -21.32
C PHE A 189 10.00 -8.46 -20.41
N VAL A 190 11.30 -8.57 -20.15
CA VAL A 190 12.07 -7.63 -19.33
C VAL A 190 11.99 -6.21 -19.91
N SER A 191 12.17 -6.07 -21.22
CA SER A 191 12.09 -4.77 -21.90
C SER A 191 10.70 -4.13 -21.80
N ALA A 192 9.66 -4.92 -21.98
CA ALA A 192 8.27 -4.46 -21.89
C ALA A 192 7.88 -4.12 -20.45
N LEU A 193 8.27 -4.94 -19.48
CA LEU A 193 8.05 -4.70 -18.04
C LEU A 193 8.71 -3.39 -17.59
N TYR A 194 9.98 -3.18 -17.95
CA TYR A 194 10.66 -1.92 -17.62
C TYR A 194 10.02 -0.71 -18.30
N THR A 195 9.58 -0.86 -19.55
CA THR A 195 8.85 0.20 -20.25
C THR A 195 7.55 0.55 -19.54
N ALA A 196 6.79 -0.47 -19.09
CA ALA A 196 5.58 -0.27 -18.30
C ALA A 196 5.88 0.50 -17.02
N TYR A 197 6.87 0.06 -16.23
CA TYR A 197 7.30 0.73 -14.99
C TYR A 197 7.58 2.22 -15.19
N VAL A 198 8.39 2.57 -16.20
CA VAL A 198 8.76 3.97 -16.47
C VAL A 198 7.58 4.78 -16.99
N LYS A 199 6.79 4.22 -17.92
CA LYS A 199 5.72 4.96 -18.59
C LYS A 199 4.49 5.16 -17.72
N SER A 200 4.26 4.31 -16.73
CA SER A 200 3.15 4.45 -15.78
C SER A 200 3.55 5.21 -14.50
N ASP A 201 4.80 5.68 -14.38
CA ASP A 201 5.36 6.23 -13.14
C ASP A 201 5.10 5.29 -11.93
N ALA A 202 5.39 4.00 -12.12
CA ALA A 202 5.28 3.04 -11.04
C ALA A 202 6.41 3.23 -10.01
N ALA A 203 6.08 3.03 -8.74
CA ALA A 203 7.05 2.89 -7.65
C ALA A 203 7.50 1.42 -7.51
N LEU A 204 6.65 0.47 -7.89
CA LEU A 204 6.94 -0.96 -7.84
C LEU A 204 6.15 -1.69 -8.91
N PHE A 205 6.83 -2.57 -9.65
CA PHE A 205 6.23 -3.73 -10.30
C PHE A 205 6.86 -4.97 -9.70
N GLU A 206 6.06 -5.91 -9.22
CA GLU A 206 6.51 -7.23 -8.77
C GLU A 206 5.67 -8.30 -9.48
N ILE A 207 6.35 -9.20 -10.19
CA ILE A 207 5.74 -10.31 -10.93
C ILE A 207 6.21 -11.60 -10.27
N ASN A 208 5.29 -12.28 -9.60
CA ASN A 208 5.60 -13.49 -8.85
C ASN A 208 4.45 -14.50 -8.90
N PRO A 209 4.47 -15.50 -9.80
CA PRO A 209 5.60 -15.84 -10.67
C PRO A 209 5.55 -15.15 -12.05
N VAL A 210 6.74 -14.94 -12.63
CA VAL A 210 6.95 -14.95 -14.07
C VAL A 210 7.06 -16.41 -14.49
N LEU A 211 6.13 -16.91 -15.30
CA LEU A 211 6.11 -18.31 -15.72
C LEU A 211 6.79 -18.48 -17.07
N LYS A 212 7.67 -19.47 -17.18
CA LYS A 212 8.00 -20.15 -18.42
C LYS A 212 7.07 -21.35 -18.57
N THR A 213 6.22 -21.33 -19.58
CA THR A 213 5.33 -22.44 -19.90
C THR A 213 6.09 -23.61 -20.53
N SER A 214 5.42 -24.75 -20.65
CA SER A 214 5.97 -25.96 -21.26
C SER A 214 6.35 -25.80 -22.74
N ASP A 215 5.76 -24.81 -23.42
CA ASP A 215 6.05 -24.40 -24.80
C ASP A 215 6.92 -23.11 -24.90
N ASP A 216 7.75 -22.85 -23.89
CA ASP A 216 8.76 -21.77 -23.85
C ASP A 216 8.21 -20.34 -23.92
N LYS A 217 6.91 -20.12 -23.67
CA LYS A 217 6.36 -18.77 -23.54
C LYS A 217 6.66 -18.22 -22.16
N ILE A 218 7.03 -16.94 -22.11
CA ILE A 218 7.19 -16.19 -20.86
C ILE A 218 5.96 -15.33 -20.62
N MET A 219 5.41 -15.35 -19.41
CA MET A 219 4.25 -14.53 -19.04
C MET A 219 4.20 -14.17 -17.55
N ALA A 220 3.52 -13.07 -17.22
CA ALA A 220 3.19 -12.69 -15.85
C ALA A 220 1.93 -13.44 -15.37
N VAL A 221 2.09 -14.34 -14.40
CA VAL A 221 0.97 -15.10 -13.82
C VAL A 221 0.31 -14.36 -12.67
N ASP A 222 1.08 -13.59 -11.92
CA ASP A 222 0.58 -12.65 -10.91
C ASP A 222 1.29 -11.31 -11.06
N SER A 223 0.69 -10.24 -10.56
CA SER A 223 1.32 -8.93 -10.54
C SER A 223 0.87 -8.12 -9.35
N LYS A 224 1.84 -7.50 -8.67
CA LYS A 224 1.64 -6.47 -7.66
C LYS A 224 2.23 -5.17 -8.19
N VAL A 225 1.38 -4.14 -8.30
CA VAL A 225 1.77 -2.85 -8.87
C VAL A 225 1.45 -1.74 -7.89
N THR A 226 2.46 -0.92 -7.61
CA THR A 226 2.30 0.33 -6.85
C THR A 226 2.69 1.49 -7.73
N LEU A 227 1.76 2.42 -7.94
CA LEU A 227 1.99 3.68 -8.64
C LEU A 227 2.47 4.77 -7.68
N ASP A 228 3.35 5.65 -8.17
CA ASP A 228 3.71 6.86 -7.43
C ASP A 228 2.51 7.81 -7.36
N GLY A 229 2.00 8.02 -6.14
CA GLY A 229 0.88 8.93 -5.89
C GLY A 229 1.15 10.35 -6.35
N ASN A 230 2.41 10.80 -6.31
CA ASN A 230 2.80 12.13 -6.75
C ASN A 230 2.77 12.31 -8.27
N ALA A 231 2.71 11.24 -9.05
CA ALA A 231 2.65 11.28 -10.50
C ALA A 231 1.22 11.19 -11.05
N LEU A 232 0.22 10.87 -10.23
CA LEU A 232 -1.16 10.62 -10.69
C LEU A 232 -1.82 11.84 -11.37
N PHE A 233 -1.36 13.07 -11.09
CA PHE A 233 -1.88 14.26 -11.76
C PHE A 233 -1.67 14.23 -13.28
N ARG A 234 -0.65 13.50 -13.78
CA ARG A 234 -0.37 13.31 -15.21
C ARG A 234 -0.84 11.96 -15.76
N HIS A 235 -1.44 11.10 -14.93
CA HIS A 235 -1.99 9.79 -15.28
C HIS A 235 -3.44 9.65 -14.79
N LYS A 236 -4.34 10.45 -15.37
CA LYS A 236 -5.75 10.52 -14.93
C LYS A 236 -6.50 9.20 -15.13
N ASP A 237 -6.15 8.47 -16.17
CA ASP A 237 -6.61 7.12 -16.47
C ASP A 237 -6.22 6.14 -15.35
N LEU A 238 -4.97 6.18 -14.89
CA LEU A 238 -4.52 5.32 -13.79
C LEU A 238 -5.11 5.77 -12.44
N ALA A 239 -5.22 7.08 -12.21
CA ALA A 239 -5.84 7.61 -10.99
C ALA A 239 -7.31 7.16 -10.83
N ALA A 240 -8.02 6.96 -11.95
CA ALA A 240 -9.39 6.45 -11.95
C ALA A 240 -9.51 4.97 -11.54
N LEU A 241 -8.41 4.22 -11.52
CA LEU A 241 -8.37 2.82 -11.10
C LEU A 241 -8.36 2.64 -9.58
N ARG A 242 -8.21 3.73 -8.81
CA ARG A 242 -8.12 3.70 -7.34
C ARG A 242 -9.36 3.06 -6.72
N ASP A 243 -9.14 2.01 -5.93
CA ASP A 243 -10.18 1.38 -5.13
C ASP A 243 -10.08 1.82 -3.66
N LYS A 244 -10.92 2.79 -3.27
CA LYS A 244 -10.97 3.29 -1.89
C LYS A 244 -11.41 2.23 -0.87
N ARG A 245 -12.06 1.14 -1.30
CA ARG A 245 -12.49 0.06 -0.39
C ARG A 245 -11.31 -0.74 0.18
N GLU A 246 -10.18 -0.70 -0.50
CA GLU A 246 -8.95 -1.38 -0.08
C GLU A 246 -8.15 -0.57 0.96
N GLU A 247 -8.45 0.72 1.10
CA GLU A 247 -7.77 1.67 1.98
C GLU A 247 -8.51 1.82 3.32
N ASN A 248 -7.85 2.38 4.34
CA ASN A 248 -8.52 2.70 5.59
C ASN A 248 -9.49 3.89 5.37
N PRO A 249 -10.79 3.79 5.70
CA PRO A 249 -11.75 4.87 5.50
C PRO A 249 -11.37 6.20 6.16
N VAL A 250 -10.73 6.14 7.34
CA VAL A 250 -10.27 7.32 8.10
C VAL A 250 -9.12 8.00 7.35
N GLU A 251 -8.19 7.23 6.79
CA GLU A 251 -7.08 7.77 5.97
C GLU A 251 -7.59 8.38 4.66
N VAL A 252 -8.59 7.77 4.03
CA VAL A 252 -9.22 8.30 2.81
C VAL A 252 -9.86 9.66 3.10
N GLU A 253 -10.64 9.77 4.16
CA GLU A 253 -11.29 11.02 4.58
C GLU A 253 -10.27 12.09 4.97
N ALA A 254 -9.25 11.73 5.76
CA ALA A 254 -8.15 12.62 6.09
C ALA A 254 -7.49 13.21 4.84
N GLY A 255 -7.21 12.37 3.83
CA GLY A 255 -6.63 12.79 2.57
C GLY A 255 -7.51 13.77 1.77
N GLU A 256 -8.83 13.66 1.83
CA GLU A 256 -9.78 14.61 1.20
C GLU A 256 -9.69 16.01 1.82
N HIS A 257 -9.28 16.10 3.08
CA HIS A 257 -9.04 17.35 3.79
C HIS A 257 -7.57 17.80 3.76
N GLY A 258 -6.71 17.09 3.01
CA GLY A 258 -5.29 17.40 2.90
C GLY A 258 -4.49 17.10 4.17
N LEU A 259 -4.98 16.17 5.00
CA LEU A 259 -4.32 15.66 6.19
C LEU A 259 -3.62 14.35 5.84
N ASN A 260 -2.42 14.12 6.39
CA ASN A 260 -1.76 12.83 6.30
C ASN A 260 -2.01 12.08 7.61
N TYR A 261 -2.94 11.12 7.58
CA TYR A 261 -3.29 10.29 8.73
C TYR A 261 -2.83 8.85 8.48
N VAL A 262 -2.33 8.18 9.52
CA VAL A 262 -2.14 6.71 9.54
C VAL A 262 -2.67 6.20 10.87
N ASP A 263 -3.50 5.18 10.80
CA ASP A 263 -4.13 4.56 11.96
C ASP A 263 -3.16 3.58 12.66
N LEU A 264 -3.13 3.58 13.98
CA LEU A 264 -2.27 2.71 14.79
C LEU A 264 -3.07 2.10 15.96
N ASP A 265 -2.57 1.00 16.52
CA ASP A 265 -3.18 0.38 17.71
C ASP A 265 -2.59 1.00 18.97
N GLY A 266 -3.25 2.04 19.49
CA GLY A 266 -2.75 2.80 20.64
C GLY A 266 -3.84 3.51 21.44
N ASN A 267 -3.42 4.38 22.37
CA ASN A 267 -4.31 5.05 23.31
C ASN A 267 -4.06 6.56 23.46
N VAL A 268 -3.02 7.11 22.83
CA VAL A 268 -2.78 8.55 22.77
C VAL A 268 -2.84 9.02 21.33
N GLY A 269 -3.87 9.78 21.01
CA GLY A 269 -3.96 10.43 19.71
C GLY A 269 -2.92 11.55 19.60
N CYS A 270 -2.35 11.76 18.43
CA CYS A 270 -1.43 12.88 18.20
C CYS A 270 -1.86 13.74 17.01
N MET A 271 -1.60 15.05 17.12
CA MET A 271 -1.82 16.02 16.06
C MET A 271 -0.61 16.93 15.96
N VAL A 272 0.08 16.89 14.82
CA VAL A 272 1.40 17.50 14.67
C VAL A 272 1.52 18.20 13.33
N ASN A 273 2.38 19.21 13.22
CA ASN A 273 2.75 19.79 11.94
C ASN A 273 4.16 19.32 11.51
N GLY A 274 4.22 18.67 10.34
CA GLY A 274 5.43 18.11 9.74
C GLY A 274 5.66 16.66 10.13
N ALA A 275 5.77 15.79 9.11
CA ALA A 275 5.95 14.35 9.27
C ALA A 275 7.11 13.94 10.21
N GLY A 276 8.25 14.62 10.16
CA GLY A 276 9.39 14.33 11.04
C GLY A 276 9.08 14.60 12.52
N LEU A 277 8.37 15.68 12.83
CA LEU A 277 7.94 15.99 14.18
C LEU A 277 6.82 15.05 14.63
N ALA A 278 5.92 14.65 13.72
CA ALA A 278 4.87 13.68 14.02
C ALA A 278 5.46 12.35 14.48
N MET A 279 6.47 11.82 13.76
CA MET A 279 7.21 10.63 14.19
C MET A 279 7.91 10.81 15.55
N ALA A 280 8.61 11.93 15.75
CA ALA A 280 9.26 12.20 17.04
C ALA A 280 8.24 12.35 18.21
N THR A 281 7.02 12.78 17.92
CA THR A 281 5.94 12.90 18.91
C THR A 281 5.39 11.52 19.28
N MET A 282 5.24 10.62 18.31
CA MET A 282 4.89 9.22 18.59
C MET A 282 5.95 8.55 19.47
N ASP A 283 7.24 8.78 19.18
CA ASP A 283 8.34 8.27 19.99
C ASP A 283 8.30 8.83 21.42
N LEU A 284 7.99 10.13 21.59
CA LEU A 284 7.80 10.73 22.91
C LEU A 284 6.65 10.08 23.67
N ILE A 285 5.50 9.86 23.02
CA ILE A 285 4.34 9.19 23.63
C ILE A 285 4.75 7.81 24.14
N LYS A 286 5.48 7.05 23.31
CA LYS A 286 5.99 5.73 23.67
C LYS A 286 6.96 5.78 24.85
N GLN A 287 7.87 6.75 24.87
CA GLN A 287 8.82 6.96 25.98
C GLN A 287 8.12 7.40 27.27
N ALA A 288 7.00 8.11 27.18
CA ALA A 288 6.16 8.51 28.31
C ALA A 288 5.29 7.35 28.86
N GLY A 289 5.33 6.18 28.23
CA GLY A 289 4.56 4.99 28.64
C GLY A 289 3.17 4.87 28.01
N GLY A 290 2.84 5.73 27.05
CA GLY A 290 1.63 5.61 26.23
C GLY A 290 1.87 4.81 24.94
N GLU A 291 0.79 4.57 24.20
CA GLU A 291 0.85 3.98 22.87
C GLU A 291 0.28 5.00 21.87
N PRO A 292 1.02 5.43 20.83
CA PRO A 292 0.48 6.34 19.84
C PRO A 292 -0.67 5.66 19.07
N ALA A 293 -1.86 6.25 19.11
CA ALA A 293 -3.06 5.74 18.43
C ALA A 293 -3.12 6.11 16.94
N ASN A 294 -2.37 7.14 16.54
CA ASN A 294 -2.33 7.56 15.15
C ASN A 294 -1.05 8.34 14.85
N PHE A 295 -0.70 8.40 13.57
CA PHE A 295 0.12 9.45 13.00
C PHE A 295 -0.80 10.48 12.35
N LEU A 296 -0.59 11.77 12.60
CA LEU A 296 -1.32 12.83 11.90
C LEU A 296 -0.46 14.07 11.69
N ASP A 297 -0.19 14.37 10.42
CA ASP A 297 0.43 15.60 9.96
C ASP A 297 -0.62 16.55 9.35
N VAL A 298 -0.88 17.67 10.02
CA VAL A 298 -1.80 18.73 9.57
C VAL A 298 -1.17 19.71 8.56
N GLY A 299 0.11 19.53 8.25
CA GLY A 299 0.89 20.35 7.33
C GLY A 299 1.33 21.70 7.93
N GLY A 300 1.94 22.54 7.09
CA GLY A 300 2.51 23.83 7.52
C GLY A 300 1.50 24.92 7.91
N THR A 301 0.21 24.70 7.66
CA THR A 301 -0.90 25.63 7.95
C THR A 301 -1.98 24.92 8.77
N ALA A 302 -1.98 25.13 10.07
CA ALA A 302 -3.00 24.64 11.00
C ALA A 302 -4.05 25.73 11.23
N ASP A 303 -5.04 25.83 10.32
CA ASP A 303 -6.23 26.65 10.55
C ASP A 303 -7.27 25.90 11.40
N ALA A 304 -8.25 26.62 11.96
CA ALA A 304 -9.21 26.06 12.91
C ALA A 304 -10.05 24.91 12.31
N ALA A 305 -10.44 25.01 11.03
CA ALA A 305 -11.23 23.98 10.37
C ALA A 305 -10.46 22.67 10.23
N ARG A 306 -9.17 22.73 9.87
CA ARG A 306 -8.31 21.53 9.82
C ARG A 306 -8.11 20.92 11.20
N VAL A 307 -7.96 21.73 12.24
CA VAL A 307 -7.82 21.25 13.62
C VAL A 307 -9.09 20.53 14.09
N GLU A 308 -10.27 21.07 13.76
CA GLU A 308 -11.56 20.45 14.09
C GLU A 308 -11.73 19.08 13.42
N ILE A 309 -11.47 18.98 12.12
CA ILE A 309 -11.50 17.70 11.39
C ILE A 309 -10.48 16.71 11.98
N ALA A 310 -9.27 17.18 12.30
CA ALA A 310 -8.24 16.36 12.91
C ALA A 310 -8.68 15.80 14.28
N PHE A 311 -9.36 16.60 15.11
CA PHE A 311 -9.95 16.12 16.36
C PHE A 311 -11.05 15.08 16.11
N GLU A 312 -11.96 15.34 15.17
CA GLU A 312 -13.03 14.39 14.83
C GLU A 312 -12.48 13.03 14.40
N LEU A 313 -11.43 13.02 13.57
CA LEU A 313 -10.79 11.78 13.12
C LEU A 313 -10.16 11.01 14.29
N ILE A 314 -9.40 11.69 15.15
CA ILE A 314 -8.75 11.07 16.32
C ILE A 314 -9.81 10.51 17.30
N LEU A 315 -10.86 11.28 17.58
CA LEU A 315 -11.87 10.92 18.58
C LEU A 315 -12.86 9.83 18.12
N ARG A 316 -12.81 9.41 16.84
CA ARG A 316 -13.57 8.25 16.36
C ARG A 316 -13.03 6.94 16.90
N ASP A 317 -11.75 6.89 17.23
CA ASP A 317 -11.16 5.71 17.86
C ASP A 317 -11.51 5.69 19.37
N PRO A 318 -12.34 4.74 19.82
CA PRO A 318 -12.70 4.63 21.24
C PRO A 318 -11.52 4.21 22.14
N ALA A 319 -10.41 3.74 21.59
CA ALA A 319 -9.21 3.40 22.35
C ALA A 319 -8.43 4.65 22.81
N VAL A 320 -8.64 5.81 22.18
CA VAL A 320 -8.00 7.07 22.55
C VAL A 320 -8.43 7.53 23.94
N LYS A 321 -7.45 7.69 24.83
CA LYS A 321 -7.59 8.15 26.22
C LYS A 321 -6.99 9.52 26.48
N ALA A 322 -6.15 10.02 25.57
CA ALA A 322 -5.56 11.35 25.65
C ALA A 322 -5.19 11.84 24.25
N ILE A 323 -5.11 13.17 24.06
CA ILE A 323 -4.64 13.76 22.81
C ILE A 323 -3.43 14.65 23.07
N LEU A 324 -2.35 14.43 22.33
CA LEU A 324 -1.18 15.30 22.32
C LEU A 324 -1.13 16.12 21.03
N ILE A 325 -1.41 17.41 21.14
CA ILE A 325 -1.17 18.40 20.08
C ILE A 325 0.25 18.93 20.26
N ASN A 326 1.12 18.71 19.28
CA ASN A 326 2.50 19.20 19.30
C ASN A 326 2.77 20.01 18.04
N ILE A 327 2.72 21.34 18.15
CA ILE A 327 2.91 22.23 17.02
C ILE A 327 4.15 23.09 17.21
N PHE A 328 5.06 23.02 16.24
CA PHE A 328 6.17 23.94 16.12
C PHE A 328 5.78 25.07 15.15
N GLY A 329 5.45 26.23 15.70
CA GLY A 329 5.13 27.46 14.97
C GLY A 329 6.33 27.98 14.19
N GLY A 330 6.43 27.56 12.94
CA GLY A 330 7.39 28.09 11.96
C GLY A 330 6.91 29.45 11.44
N ILE A 331 6.11 29.45 10.37
CA ILE A 331 5.56 30.68 9.77
C ILE A 331 4.31 31.16 10.54
N VAL A 332 3.59 30.25 11.18
CA VAL A 332 2.35 30.54 11.93
C VAL A 332 2.68 30.88 13.38
N ARG A 333 2.10 31.96 13.91
CA ARG A 333 2.23 32.34 15.32
C ARG A 333 1.45 31.40 16.24
N CYS A 334 2.04 31.03 17.36
CA CYS A 334 1.45 30.07 18.31
C CYS A 334 0.12 30.56 18.90
N ASP A 335 -0.05 31.87 19.11
CA ASP A 335 -1.30 32.42 19.67
C ASP A 335 -2.51 32.20 18.75
N ARG A 336 -2.30 32.17 17.43
CA ARG A 336 -3.36 31.83 16.46
C ARG A 336 -3.72 30.35 16.50
N VAL A 337 -2.71 29.49 16.65
CA VAL A 337 -2.91 28.04 16.76
C VAL A 337 -3.66 27.71 18.06
N ALA A 338 -3.24 28.31 19.19
CA ALA A 338 -3.95 28.16 20.45
C ALA A 338 -5.41 28.59 20.36
N GLN A 339 -5.69 29.72 19.71
CA GLN A 339 -7.07 30.15 19.47
C GLN A 339 -7.86 29.14 18.64
N GLY A 340 -7.26 28.59 17.57
CA GLY A 340 -7.89 27.54 16.76
C GLY A 340 -8.23 26.28 17.55
N VAL A 341 -7.35 25.85 18.46
CA VAL A 341 -7.61 24.71 19.37
C VAL A 341 -8.76 25.02 20.34
N ILE A 342 -8.77 26.22 20.93
CA ILE A 342 -9.83 26.66 21.85
C ILE A 342 -11.19 26.73 21.13
N ASP A 343 -11.20 27.27 19.91
CA ASP A 343 -12.41 27.41 19.10
C ASP A 343 -12.94 26.03 18.69
N ALA A 344 -12.05 25.13 18.23
CA ALA A 344 -12.42 23.75 17.89
C ALA A 344 -13.00 23.00 19.10
N TYR A 345 -12.37 23.10 20.28
CA TYR A 345 -12.89 22.50 21.52
C TYR A 345 -14.31 23.00 21.83
N LYS A 346 -14.53 24.33 21.75
CA LYS A 346 -15.84 24.93 22.03
C LYS A 346 -16.91 24.55 21.00
N ASN A 347 -16.54 24.42 19.73
CA ASN A 347 -17.45 24.03 18.66
C ASN A 347 -17.88 22.56 18.79
N MET A 348 -16.93 21.67 19.04
CA MET A 348 -17.18 20.24 19.23
C MET A 348 -17.93 19.95 20.55
N GLY A 349 -17.86 20.87 21.50
CA GLY A 349 -18.54 20.75 22.78
C GLY A 349 -17.72 19.97 23.80
N ASN A 350 -18.18 18.79 24.19
CA ASN A 350 -17.57 18.03 25.29
C ASN A 350 -16.57 16.98 24.76
N ILE A 351 -15.28 17.28 24.87
CA ILE A 351 -14.19 16.32 24.61
C ILE A 351 -13.85 15.62 25.93
N ASN A 352 -14.16 14.32 26.02
CA ASN A 352 -14.06 13.53 27.26
C ASN A 352 -12.65 12.98 27.55
N VAL A 353 -11.66 13.34 26.73
CA VAL A 353 -10.27 12.91 26.90
C VAL A 353 -9.39 14.13 27.19
N PRO A 354 -8.41 14.02 28.10
CA PRO A 354 -7.47 15.09 28.38
C PRO A 354 -6.69 15.48 27.11
N ILE A 355 -6.55 16.78 26.90
CA ILE A 355 -5.80 17.35 25.79
C ILE A 355 -4.54 18.02 26.32
N ILE A 356 -3.40 17.67 25.75
CA ILE A 356 -2.10 18.26 26.04
C ILE A 356 -1.69 19.05 24.81
N VAL A 357 -1.44 20.35 24.99
CA VAL A 357 -1.11 21.27 23.91
C VAL A 357 0.31 21.79 24.11
N ARG A 358 1.23 21.31 23.30
CA ARG A 358 2.61 21.81 23.25
C ARG A 358 2.79 22.72 22.05
N LEU A 359 3.01 24.01 22.30
CA LEU A 359 3.26 25.02 21.27
C LEU A 359 4.64 25.62 21.46
N GLN A 360 5.43 25.68 20.38
CA GLN A 360 6.75 26.29 20.40
C GLN A 360 6.99 27.14 19.16
N GLY A 361 7.57 28.33 19.33
CA GLY A 361 7.81 29.27 18.23
C GLY A 361 7.44 30.70 18.63
N THR A 362 7.08 31.54 17.66
CA THR A 362 6.65 32.91 17.92
C THR A 362 5.40 32.94 18.80
N ASN A 363 5.43 33.73 19.88
CA ASN A 363 4.34 33.90 20.85
C ASN A 363 3.93 32.62 21.59
N ALA A 364 4.84 31.66 21.77
CA ALA A 364 4.55 30.43 22.52
C ALA A 364 4.13 30.70 23.97
N ASP A 365 4.73 31.70 24.61
CA ASP A 365 4.38 32.18 25.95
C ASP A 365 2.95 32.75 26.01
N ILE A 366 2.57 33.56 25.02
CA ILE A 366 1.20 34.10 24.90
C ILE A 366 0.21 32.97 24.65
N ALA A 367 0.55 32.03 23.76
CA ALA A 367 -0.29 30.89 23.43
C ALA A 367 -0.55 29.98 24.63
N LYS A 368 0.51 29.71 25.41
CA LYS A 368 0.41 28.99 26.69
C LYS A 368 -0.57 29.68 27.64
N LYS A 369 -0.43 31.00 27.81
CA LYS A 369 -1.36 31.77 28.65
C LYS A 369 -2.80 31.71 28.13
N LEU A 370 -3.01 31.80 26.81
CA LEU A 370 -4.36 31.69 26.23
C LEU A 370 -5.02 30.34 26.52
N ILE A 371 -4.26 29.24 26.45
CA ILE A 371 -4.77 27.91 26.79
C ILE A 371 -5.06 27.80 28.29
N ASP A 372 -4.15 28.23 29.14
CA ASP A 372 -4.31 28.17 30.61
C ASP A 372 -5.49 29.03 31.10
N ASP A 373 -5.72 30.19 30.48
CA ASP A 373 -6.82 31.11 30.81
C ASP A 373 -8.16 30.74 30.11
N SER A 374 -8.18 29.69 29.28
CA SER A 374 -9.36 29.35 28.44
C SER A 374 -10.55 28.78 29.22
N GLY A 375 -10.30 28.29 30.44
CA GLY A 375 -11.30 27.58 31.26
C GLY A 375 -11.65 26.17 30.74
N LEU A 376 -10.92 25.68 29.74
CA LEU A 376 -11.07 24.34 29.18
C LEU A 376 -10.15 23.34 29.90
N ASP A 377 -10.49 22.05 29.87
CA ASP A 377 -9.64 20.98 30.40
C ASP A 377 -8.49 20.64 29.43
N VAL A 378 -7.58 21.60 29.28
CA VAL A 378 -6.45 21.54 28.34
C VAL A 378 -5.17 21.89 29.08
N MET A 379 -4.16 21.02 28.99
CA MET A 379 -2.86 21.19 29.64
C MET A 379 -1.86 21.78 28.64
N SER A 380 -1.40 23.01 28.83
CA SER A 380 -0.41 23.62 27.94
C SER A 380 1.03 23.28 28.34
N ALA A 381 1.90 22.95 27.40
CA ALA A 381 3.34 22.71 27.60
C ALA A 381 4.19 23.54 26.61
N THR A 382 5.45 23.79 26.93
CA THR A 382 6.41 24.45 26.02
C THR A 382 7.57 23.52 25.67
N GLU A 383 8.05 22.74 26.63
CA GLU A 383 9.14 21.80 26.44
C GLU A 383 8.65 20.41 26.02
N PHE A 384 9.51 19.67 25.32
CA PHE A 384 9.22 18.30 24.92
C PHE A 384 9.07 17.38 26.14
N GLN A 385 9.98 17.49 27.10
CA GLN A 385 9.92 16.71 28.35
C GLN A 385 8.64 17.02 29.14
N GLU A 386 8.24 18.29 29.22
CA GLU A 386 7.02 18.68 29.92
C GLU A 386 5.77 18.05 29.28
N ALA A 387 5.71 17.94 27.95
CA ALA A 387 4.64 17.25 27.26
C ALA A 387 4.63 15.75 27.57
N ALA A 388 5.80 15.11 27.61
CA ALA A 388 5.95 13.70 27.97
C ALA A 388 5.47 13.43 29.41
N ASP A 389 5.91 14.24 30.37
CA ASP A 389 5.52 14.12 31.78
C ASP A 389 4.00 14.26 31.95
N LYS A 390 3.37 15.12 31.15
CA LYS A 390 1.91 15.29 31.13
C LYS A 390 1.20 14.08 30.53
N VAL A 391 1.71 13.50 29.44
CA VAL A 391 1.19 12.25 28.88
C VAL A 391 1.23 11.16 29.94
N GLN A 392 2.37 11.00 30.63
CA GLN A 392 2.51 10.02 31.69
C GLN A 392 1.50 10.26 32.83
N LYS A 393 1.31 11.52 33.24
CA LYS A 393 0.38 11.89 34.30
C LYS A 393 -1.09 11.64 33.97
N VAL A 394 -1.51 11.76 32.71
CA VAL A 394 -2.92 11.55 32.32
C VAL A 394 -3.24 10.08 32.06
N LEU A 395 -2.23 9.26 31.80
CA LEU A 395 -2.39 7.82 31.60
C LEU A 395 -2.26 6.98 32.88
N GLY A 396 -1.51 7.49 33.87
CA GLY A 396 -1.36 6.88 35.21
C GLY A 396 -2.44 7.34 36.18
#